data_AF-A0A7G8AFY7-F1
#
_entry.id   AF-A0A7G8AFY7-F1
#
_cell.length_a   1.000
_cell.length_b   1.000
_cell.length_c   1.000
_cell.angle_alpha   90.00
_cell.angle_beta   90.00
_cell.angle_gamma   90.00
#
_symmetry.space_group_name_H-M   'P 1'
#
loop_
_entity.id
_entity.type
_entity.pdbx_description
1 polymer ?
#
loop_
_entity_poly.entity_id
_entity_poly.type
_entity_poly.pdbx_seq_one_letter_code
_entity_poly.pdbx_strand_id
1 'polypeptide(L)'
;MAARRVPTGFRILICVAVFALTFLLVRPSDPATQGQIEFWKKLAGLFGERDVEGFVGISLLVICSVVMVIAYPLIVRFIEKRLNK
;
A
#
# COMPACT_ATOMS: atom_id res chain seq x y z
N MET A 1 2.01 34.05 10.60
CA MET A 1 2.47 33.58 9.26
C MET A 1 1.50 32.52 8.78
N ALA A 2 0.94 32.64 7.58
CA ALA A 2 -0.01 31.67 7.06
C ALA A 2 0.71 30.33 6.80
N ALA A 3 0.45 29.32 7.63
CA ALA A 3 1.00 27.99 7.42
C ALA A 3 0.47 27.46 6.07
N ARG A 4 1.37 27.20 5.12
CA ARG A 4 0.98 26.58 3.86
C ARG A 4 0.62 25.12 4.13
N ARG A 5 -0.61 24.73 3.79
CA ARG A 5 -1.12 23.36 3.89
C ARG A 5 -0.99 22.66 2.55
N VAL A 6 -0.85 21.34 2.58
CA VAL A 6 -0.92 20.53 1.34
C VAL A 6 -2.33 20.61 0.77
N PRO A 7 -2.51 21.04 -0.50
CA PRO A 7 -3.82 21.10 -1.16
C PRO A 7 -4.50 19.73 -1.22
N THR A 8 -5.83 19.71 -1.20
CA THR A 8 -6.62 18.46 -1.24
C THR A 8 -6.29 17.60 -2.46
N GLY A 9 -6.07 18.22 -3.63
CA GLY A 9 -5.67 17.48 -4.84
C GLY A 9 -4.35 16.73 -4.69
N PHE A 10 -3.34 17.34 -4.05
CA PHE A 10 -2.07 16.67 -3.76
C PHE A 10 -2.24 15.52 -2.77
N ARG A 11 -3.11 15.68 -1.77
CA ARG A 11 -3.43 14.60 -0.80
C ARG A 11 -4.03 13.39 -1.51
N ILE A 12 -4.96 13.60 -2.43
CA ILE A 12 -5.56 12.52 -3.23
C ILE A 12 -4.50 11.84 -4.10
N LEU A 13 -3.65 12.61 -4.79
CA LEU A 13 -2.56 12.06 -5.60
C LEU A 13 -1.59 11.21 -4.78
N ILE A 14 -1.25 11.64 -3.56
CA ILE A 14 -0.42 10.87 -2.63
C ILE A 14 -1.12 9.55 -2.27
N CYS A 15 -2.40 9.58 -1.92
CA CYS A 15 -3.15 8.36 -1.60
C CYS A 15 -3.18 7.38 -2.77
N VAL A 16 -3.51 7.86 -3.97
CA VAL A 16 -3.57 7.02 -5.18
C VAL A 16 -2.19 6.46 -5.51
N ALA A 17 -1.14 7.27 -5.44
CA ALA A 17 0.22 6.83 -5.71
C ALA A 17 0.71 5.79 -4.71
N VAL A 18 0.51 6.02 -3.40
CA VAL A 18 0.88 5.06 -2.34
C VAL A 18 0.13 3.74 -2.52
N PHE A 19 -1.18 3.81 -2.79
CA PHE A 19 -1.99 2.63 -3.03
C PHE A 19 -1.49 1.84 -4.24
N ALA A 20 -1.34 2.51 -5.40
CA ALA A 20 -0.90 1.86 -6.63
C ALA A 20 0.50 1.25 -6.48
N LEU A 21 1.46 1.96 -5.86
CA LEU A 21 2.80 1.44 -5.62
C LEU A 21 2.79 0.23 -4.70
N THR A 22 2.07 0.30 -3.57
CA THR A 22 1.98 -0.81 -2.62
C THR A 22 1.34 -2.03 -3.28
N PHE A 23 0.25 -1.80 -4.00
CA PHE A 23 -0.46 -2.85 -4.72
C PHE A 23 0.42 -3.51 -5.77
N LEU A 24 1.13 -2.74 -6.60
CA LEU A 24 2.01 -3.27 -7.64
C LEU A 24 3.22 -4.03 -7.08
N LEU A 25 3.75 -3.61 -5.93
CA LEU A 25 4.90 -4.28 -5.30
C LEU A 25 4.51 -5.61 -4.64
N VAL A 26 3.33 -5.66 -4.02
CA VAL A 26 2.88 -6.80 -3.22
C VAL A 26 2.11 -7.81 -4.05
N ARG A 27 1.40 -7.34 -5.10
CA ARG A 27 0.59 -8.21 -5.95
C ARG A 27 1.49 -9.15 -6.76
N PRO A 28 1.27 -10.47 -6.68
CA PRO A 28 1.86 -11.38 -7.67
C PRO A 28 1.26 -11.01 -9.03
N SER A 29 2.09 -10.50 -9.93
CA SER A 29 1.67 -10.06 -11.27
C SER A 29 2.14 -11.09 -12.28
N ASP A 30 1.24 -11.52 -13.17
CA ASP A 30 1.57 -12.54 -14.15
C ASP A 30 2.62 -12.05 -15.18
N PRO A 31 3.65 -12.86 -15.49
CA PRO A 31 3.95 -14.16 -14.86
C PRO A 31 4.56 -13.99 -13.47
N ALA A 32 3.88 -14.50 -12.44
CA ALA A 32 4.38 -14.43 -11.08
C ALA A 32 5.59 -15.34 -10.92
N THR A 33 6.63 -14.85 -10.25
CA THR A 33 7.81 -15.68 -9.97
C THR A 33 7.44 -16.86 -9.06
N GLN A 34 8.12 -18.01 -9.22
CA GLN A 34 7.87 -19.18 -8.36
C GLN A 34 7.97 -18.85 -6.87
N GLY A 35 8.90 -17.98 -6.48
CA GLY A 35 9.06 -17.52 -5.10
C GLY A 35 7.87 -16.71 -4.57
N GLN A 36 7.26 -15.84 -5.39
CA GLN A 36 6.05 -15.10 -5.00
C GLN A 36 4.87 -16.05 -4.81
N ILE A 37 4.72 -17.04 -5.70
CA ILE A 37 3.66 -18.05 -5.59
C ILE A 37 3.84 -18.88 -4.32
N GLU A 38 5.06 -19.33 -4.03
CA GLU A 38 5.36 -20.12 -2.84
C GLU A 38 5.15 -19.31 -1.55
N PHE A 39 5.53 -18.03 -1.53
CA PHE A 39 5.29 -17.12 -0.42
C PHE A 39 3.79 -17.03 -0.09
N TRP A 40 2.96 -16.76 -1.10
CA TRP A 40 1.52 -16.63 -0.91
C TRP A 40 0.85 -17.97 -0.57
N LYS A 41 1.29 -19.08 -1.15
CA LYS A 41 0.82 -20.43 -0.77
C LYS A 41 1.18 -20.78 0.67
N LYS A 42 2.41 -20.50 1.11
CA LYS A 42 2.84 -20.73 2.50
C LYS A 42 2.04 -19.87 3.47
N LEU A 43 1.85 -18.59 3.15
CA LEU A 43 1.03 -17.71 3.98
C LEU A 43 -0.41 -18.19 4.07
N ALA A 44 -1.07 -18.48 2.94
CA ALA A 44 -2.42 -19.04 2.94
C ALA A 44 -2.49 -20.32 3.79
N GLY A 45 -1.51 -21.21 3.65
CA GLY A 45 -1.39 -22.42 4.46
C GLY A 45 -1.24 -22.18 5.96
N LEU A 46 -0.54 -21.12 6.39
CA LEU A 46 -0.45 -20.72 7.80
C LEU A 46 -1.78 -20.26 8.38
N PHE A 47 -2.64 -19.67 7.55
CA PHE A 47 -4.00 -19.28 7.92
C PHE A 47 -5.03 -20.39 7.70
N GLY A 48 -4.59 -21.58 7.24
CA GLY A 48 -5.48 -22.72 6.94
C GLY A 48 -6.34 -22.51 5.70
N GLU A 49 -6.03 -21.51 4.86
CA GLU A 49 -6.82 -21.18 3.69
C GLU A 49 -6.48 -22.04 2.48
N ARG A 50 -7.53 -22.54 1.82
CA ARG A 50 -7.41 -23.39 0.61
C ARG A 50 -7.53 -22.56 -0.67
N ASP A 51 -8.23 -21.44 -0.60
CA ASP A 51 -8.34 -20.47 -1.70
C ASP A 51 -7.21 -19.44 -1.61
N VAL A 52 -6.11 -19.76 -2.28
CA VAL A 52 -4.91 -18.90 -2.30
C VAL A 52 -5.19 -17.60 -3.05
N GLU A 53 -5.99 -17.62 -4.11
CA GLU A 53 -6.29 -16.42 -4.91
C GLU A 53 -7.17 -15.45 -4.12
N GLY A 54 -8.22 -15.96 -3.48
CA GLY A 54 -9.06 -15.17 -2.57
C GLY A 54 -8.27 -14.61 -1.39
N PHE A 55 -7.40 -15.43 -0.78
CA PHE A 55 -6.53 -15.00 0.32
C PHE A 55 -5.58 -13.86 -0.11
N VAL A 56 -4.97 -13.96 -1.29
CA VAL A 56 -4.10 -12.90 -1.84
C VAL A 56 -4.88 -11.61 -2.04
N GLY A 57 -6.09 -11.69 -2.60
CA GLY A 57 -6.95 -10.53 -2.82
C GLY A 57 -7.29 -9.78 -1.53
N ILE A 58 -7.74 -10.50 -0.50
CA ILE A 58 -8.06 -9.91 0.82
C ILE A 58 -6.80 -9.35 1.48
N SER A 59 -5.70 -10.11 1.45
CA SER A 59 -4.42 -9.69 2.03
C SER A 59 -3.90 -8.40 1.39
N LEU A 60 -4.04 -8.26 0.07
CA LEU A 60 -3.67 -7.03 -0.64
C LEU A 60 -4.49 -5.83 -0.16
N LEU A 61 -5.81 -5.99 0.02
CA LEU A 61 -6.66 -4.91 0.53
C LEU A 61 -6.23 -4.49 1.95
N VAL A 62 -5.93 -5.46 2.82
CA VAL A 62 -5.48 -5.20 4.18
C VAL A 62 -4.12 -4.48 4.17
N ILE A 63 -3.14 -5.00 3.42
CA ILE A 63 -1.79 -4.43 3.33
C ILE A 63 -1.85 -3.00 2.77
N CYS A 64 -2.59 -2.78 1.68
CA CYS A 64 -2.72 -1.45 1.09
C CYS A 64 -3.39 -0.46 2.07
N SER A 65 -4.39 -0.90 2.83
CA SER A 65 -5.06 -0.06 3.83
C SER A 65 -4.11 0.32 4.98
N VAL A 66 -3.39 -0.66 5.53
CA VAL A 66 -2.42 -0.45 6.61
C VAL A 66 -1.30 0.50 6.17
N VAL A 67 -0.73 0.25 4.99
CA VAL A 67 0.31 1.12 4.43
C VAL A 67 -0.22 2.53 4.21
N MET A 68 -1.45 2.69 3.71
CA MET A 68 -2.05 4.02 3.52
C MET A 68 -2.20 4.78 4.85
N VAL A 69 -2.69 4.13 5.90
CA VAL A 69 -2.86 4.75 7.23
C VAL A 69 -1.52 5.24 7.80
N ILE A 70 -0.43 4.55 7.52
CA ILE A 70 0.91 4.91 8.01
C ILE A 70 1.60 5.93 7.08
N ALA A 71 1.61 5.68 5.78
CA ALA A 71 2.34 6.49 4.80
C ALA A 71 1.71 7.87 4.60
N TYR A 72 0.37 7.97 4.59
CA TYR A 72 -0.33 9.24 4.40
C TYR A 72 0.10 10.34 5.40
N PRO A 73 0.01 10.15 6.73
CA PRO A 73 0.39 11.19 7.68
C PRO A 73 1.89 11.50 7.63
N LEU A 74 2.75 10.52 7.32
CA LEU A 74 4.19 10.73 7.18
C LEU A 74 4.51 11.63 5.98
N ILE A 75 3.95 11.32 4.81
CA ILE A 75 4.18 12.09 3.59
C ILE A 75 3.61 13.51 3.74
N VAL A 76 2.39 13.66 4.25
CA VAL A 76 1.80 14.98 4.47
C VAL A 76 2.63 15.81 5.44
N ARG A 77 3.06 15.23 6.58
CA ARG A 77 3.94 15.94 7.53
C ARG A 77 5.27 16.33 6.91
N PHE A 78 5.85 15.48 6.07
CA PHE A 78 7.11 15.77 5.40
C PHE A 78 6.98 16.93 4.41
N ILE A 79 5.91 16.95 3.61
CA ILE A 79 5.63 18.03 2.66
C ILE A 79 5.33 19.34 3.41
N GLU A 80 4.47 19.31 4.44
CA GLU A 80 4.17 20.51 5.23
C GLU A 80 5.42 21.08 5.92
N LYS A 81 6.31 20.22 6.44
CA LYS A 81 7.61 20.64 6.99
C LYS A 81 8.50 21.28 5.94
N ARG A 82 8.52 20.77 4.70
CA ARG A 82 9.31 21.35 3.60
C ARG A 82 8.75 22.67 3.10
N LEU A 83 7.44 22.84 3.15
CA LEU A 83 6.73 24.00 2.62
C LEU A 83 6.76 25.22 3.56
N ASN A 84 6.88 24.96 4.87
CA ASN A 84 7.01 25.98 5.93
C ASN A 84 8.45 26.15 6.44
N LYS A 85 9.43 25.64 5.69
CA LYS A 85 10.86 25.89 5.91
C LYS A 85 11.32 27.01 4.98
#